data_AF-A0A7C3DAQ2-F1
#
_entry.id   AF-A0A7C3DAQ2-F1
#
_cell.length_a   1.000
_cell.length_b   1.000
_cell.length_c   1.000
_cell.angle_alpha   90.00
_cell.angle_beta   90.00
_cell.angle_gamma   90.00
#
_symmetry.space_group_name_H-M   'P 1'
#
loop_
_entity.id
_entity.type
_entity.pdbx_description
1 polymer ?
#
loop_
_entity_poly.entity_id
_entity_poly.type
_entity_poly.pdbx_seq_one_letter_code
_entity_poly.pdbx_strand_id
1 'polypeptide(L)'
;MPRALSRRCLLAAALCQTPPDGFVLKGFWEATASGYRIGGTWQARGTSDPQECDGLWTVIRPPGEVVLEGTWNARKRRGAWEGGWTARITGGARYSGTWKAAVRLPADAPLLELFESALRKPVNGTWADSARRSGAWTLWGG
;
A
#
# COMPACT_ATOMS: atom_id res chain seq x y z
N MET A 1 32.11 42.78 13.24
CA MET A 1 32.11 41.53 14.06
C MET A 1 31.87 41.93 15.51
N PRO A 2 30.95 41.28 16.26
CA PRO A 2 31.01 39.86 16.60
C PRO A 2 29.73 39.05 16.30
N ARG A 3 29.89 37.72 16.31
CA ARG A 3 28.87 36.67 16.17
C ARG A 3 28.24 36.33 17.54
N ALA A 4 26.96 35.99 17.54
CA ALA A 4 26.37 35.09 18.53
C ALA A 4 25.26 34.24 17.88
N LEU A 5 25.48 32.92 17.85
CA LEU A 5 24.50 31.88 17.49
C LEU A 5 23.60 31.61 18.70
N SER A 6 22.29 31.54 18.50
CA SER A 6 21.38 30.80 19.39
C SER A 6 20.10 30.46 18.62
N ARG A 7 19.98 29.26 18.07
CA ARG A 7 19.36 28.06 18.67
C ARG A 7 17.86 28.19 18.96
N ARG A 8 17.10 27.32 18.27
CA ARG A 8 15.77 26.77 18.60
C ARG A 8 14.60 27.69 18.19
N CYS A 9 13.49 27.23 17.62
CA CYS A 9 12.91 25.89 17.51
C CYS A 9 12.35 25.71 16.09
N LEU A 10 12.81 24.69 15.35
CA LEU A 10 11.97 24.13 14.30
C LEU A 10 11.04 23.13 14.98
N LEU A 11 9.82 23.58 15.27
CA LEU A 11 8.71 22.70 15.59
C LEU A 11 8.54 21.75 14.39
N ALA A 12 8.97 20.50 14.56
CA ALA A 12 8.59 19.43 13.66
C ALA A 12 7.09 19.18 13.87
N ALA A 13 6.26 19.86 13.10
CA ALA A 13 4.88 19.46 12.92
C ALA A 13 4.93 18.06 12.30
N ALA A 14 4.62 17.04 13.11
CA ALA A 14 4.28 15.72 12.61
C ALA A 14 3.01 15.89 11.76
N LEU A 15 3.20 16.12 10.46
CA LEU A 15 2.15 15.97 9.49
C LEU A 15 1.76 14.49 9.52
N CYS A 16 0.75 14.13 10.31
CA CYS A 16 -0.22 13.17 9.80
C CYS A 16 -0.71 13.80 8.50
N GLN A 17 -0.09 13.42 7.38
CA GLN A 17 -0.54 13.84 6.07
C GLN A 17 -1.95 13.28 5.94
N THR A 18 -2.95 14.16 6.09
CA THR A 18 -4.30 13.86 5.65
C THR A 18 -4.18 13.33 4.22
N PRO A 19 -4.68 12.12 3.92
CA PRO A 19 -4.55 11.58 2.57
C PRO A 19 -5.10 12.63 1.59
N PRO A 20 -4.35 13.04 0.54
CA PRO A 20 -4.86 14.02 -0.41
C PRO A 20 -6.22 13.59 -0.96
N ASP A 21 -7.15 14.54 -1.07
CA ASP A 21 -8.49 14.33 -1.63
C ASP A 21 -8.38 13.55 -2.96
N GLY A 22 -9.11 12.43 -3.06
CA GLY A 22 -9.09 11.54 -4.23
C GLY A 22 -8.95 10.04 -3.92
N PHE A 23 -8.68 9.63 -2.67
CA PHE A 23 -8.80 8.23 -2.28
C PHE A 23 -10.26 7.83 -2.18
N VAL A 24 -10.70 6.95 -3.08
CA VAL A 24 -12.10 6.56 -3.23
C VAL A 24 -12.42 5.31 -2.41
N LEU A 25 -11.39 4.53 -2.07
CA LEU A 25 -11.55 3.20 -1.50
C LEU A 25 -10.49 2.93 -0.43
N LYS A 26 -10.87 2.14 0.57
CA LYS A 26 -10.02 1.75 1.69
C LYS A 26 -10.39 0.36 2.18
N GLY A 27 -9.52 -0.23 2.99
CA GLY A 27 -9.82 -1.48 3.66
C GLY A 27 -8.62 -2.05 4.39
N PHE A 28 -8.65 -3.36 4.58
CA PHE A 28 -7.63 -4.11 5.30
C PHE A 28 -6.98 -5.14 4.40
N TRP A 29 -5.75 -5.50 4.74
CA TRP A 29 -5.02 -6.53 4.04
C TRP A 29 -4.18 -7.35 5.01
N GLU A 30 -3.81 -8.54 4.57
CA GLU A 30 -2.91 -9.43 5.27
C GLU A 30 -1.98 -10.11 4.27
N ALA A 31 -0.73 -10.35 4.65
CA ALA A 31 0.22 -11.10 3.84
C ALA A 31 1.11 -12.00 4.70
N THR A 32 1.62 -13.05 4.07
CA THR A 32 2.63 -13.92 4.67
C THR A 32 4.03 -13.46 4.29
N ALA A 33 4.93 -13.35 5.27
CA ALA A 33 6.33 -12.98 5.10
C ALA A 33 7.23 -13.85 5.98
N SER A 34 8.08 -14.68 5.38
CA SER A 34 9.05 -15.52 6.10
C SER A 34 8.44 -16.34 7.25
N GLY A 35 7.24 -16.89 7.05
CA GLY A 35 6.51 -17.68 8.05
C GLY A 35 5.65 -16.87 9.02
N TYR A 36 5.71 -15.54 8.97
CA TYR A 36 4.88 -14.64 9.78
C TYR A 36 3.70 -14.10 8.97
N ARG A 37 2.62 -13.74 9.66
CA ARG A 37 1.51 -12.98 9.09
C ARG A 37 1.64 -11.52 9.52
N ILE A 38 1.53 -10.62 8.55
CA ILE A 38 1.52 -9.17 8.76
C ILE A 38 0.26 -8.62 8.11
N GLY A 39 -0.29 -7.54 8.64
CA GLY A 39 -1.46 -6.90 8.05
C GLY A 39 -1.52 -5.42 8.40
N GLY A 40 -2.48 -4.74 7.81
CA GLY A 40 -2.73 -3.33 8.07
C GLY A 40 -3.80 -2.78 7.15
N THR A 41 -3.70 -1.49 6.83
CA THR A 41 -4.69 -0.80 6.01
C THR A 41 -4.15 -0.50 4.62
N TRP A 42 -5.08 -0.34 3.67
CA TRP A 42 -4.78 0.16 2.34
C TRP A 42 -5.78 1.26 1.96
N GLN A 43 -5.36 2.13 1.06
CA GLN A 43 -6.18 3.13 0.40
C GLN A 43 -5.85 3.14 -1.10
N ALA A 44 -6.85 3.34 -1.94
CA ALA A 44 -6.71 3.41 -3.39
C ALA A 44 -7.32 4.70 -3.95
N ARG A 45 -6.68 5.26 -4.97
CA ARG A 45 -7.23 6.35 -5.79
C ARG A 45 -7.19 5.96 -7.26
N GLY A 46 -8.28 6.24 -7.98
CA GLY A 46 -8.29 6.08 -9.43
C GLY A 46 -7.33 7.08 -10.09
N THR A 47 -6.76 6.71 -11.24
CA THR A 47 -6.06 7.65 -12.12
C THR A 47 -6.97 8.02 -13.31
N SER A 48 -6.48 8.85 -14.22
CA SER A 48 -7.17 9.14 -15.48
C SER A 48 -7.24 7.92 -16.43
N ASP A 49 -6.38 6.92 -16.24
CA ASP A 49 -6.41 5.67 -16.99
C ASP A 49 -7.16 4.60 -16.15
N PRO A 50 -8.31 4.08 -16.62
CA PRO A 50 -9.06 3.05 -15.89
C PRO A 50 -8.30 1.72 -15.71
N GLN A 51 -7.17 1.54 -16.42
CA GLN A 51 -6.27 0.40 -16.31
C GLN A 51 -5.09 0.65 -15.35
N GLU A 52 -5.05 1.79 -14.68
CA GLU A 52 -4.03 2.14 -13.68
C GLU A 52 -4.65 2.60 -12.36
N CYS A 53 -3.90 2.44 -11.29
CA CYS A 53 -4.26 2.93 -9.97
C CYS A 53 -3.02 3.01 -9.09
N ASP A 54 -3.09 3.85 -8.08
CA ASP A 54 -2.09 3.89 -7.04
C ASP A 54 -2.72 4.14 -5.67
N GLY A 55 -1.91 3.92 -4.64
CA GLY A 55 -2.42 3.94 -3.30
C GLY A 55 -1.35 3.97 -2.23
N LEU A 56 -1.86 4.00 -1.00
CA LEU A 56 -1.07 3.94 0.23
C LEU A 56 -1.40 2.67 0.98
N TRP A 57 -0.45 2.20 1.78
CA TRP A 57 -0.67 1.09 2.70
C TRP A 57 0.11 1.27 3.98
N THR A 58 -0.34 0.60 5.04
CA THR A 58 0.35 0.50 6.33
C THR A 58 0.46 -0.96 6.77
N VAL A 59 1.48 -1.29 7.58
CA VAL A 59 1.48 -2.48 8.44
C VAL A 59 1.25 -2.01 9.86
N ILE A 60 0.31 -2.67 10.52
CA ILE A 60 -0.11 -2.39 11.88
C ILE A 60 0.29 -3.57 12.75
N ARG A 61 1.00 -3.30 13.84
CA ARG A 61 1.32 -4.27 14.89
C ARG A 61 0.38 -4.06 16.08
N PRO A 62 -0.09 -5.11 16.76
CA PRO A 62 -0.81 -4.96 18.03
C PRO A 62 0.02 -4.16 19.03
N PRO A 63 -0.55 -3.16 19.74
CA PRO A 63 -1.99 -2.87 19.90
C PRO A 63 -2.61 -1.92 18.86
N GLY A 64 -1.92 -1.57 17.78
CA GLY A 64 -2.41 -0.61 16.76
C GLY A 64 -1.31 0.31 16.20
N GLU A 65 -0.04 -0.01 16.46
CA GLU A 65 1.10 0.80 16.05
C GLU A 65 1.40 0.59 14.56
N VAL A 66 1.52 1.67 13.80
CA VAL A 66 2.00 1.61 12.41
C VAL A 66 3.52 1.44 12.42
N VAL A 67 3.98 0.28 11.97
CA VAL A 67 5.42 -0.08 11.96
C VAL A 67 6.04 0.03 10.56
N LEU A 68 5.21 0.00 9.51
CA LEU A 68 5.61 0.26 8.13
C LEU A 68 4.50 1.05 7.44
N GLU A 69 4.92 1.89 6.50
CA GLU A 69 4.00 2.53 5.56
C GLU A 69 4.64 2.60 4.18
N GLY A 70 3.81 2.81 3.17
CA GLY A 70 4.27 2.69 1.81
C GLY A 70 3.27 3.13 0.77
N THR A 71 3.74 3.07 -0.48
CA THR A 71 2.92 3.27 -1.67
C THR A 71 2.79 1.96 -2.42
N TRP A 72 1.74 1.85 -3.22
CA TRP A 72 1.58 0.79 -4.20
C TRP A 72 1.03 1.38 -5.50
N ASN A 73 1.27 0.69 -6.61
CA ASN A 73 0.60 0.96 -7.86
C ASN A 73 0.11 -0.35 -8.49
N ALA A 74 -0.90 -0.23 -9.34
CA ALA A 74 -1.51 -1.31 -10.10
C ALA A 74 -1.58 -0.91 -11.56
N ARG A 75 -1.31 -1.87 -12.44
CA ARG A 75 -1.65 -1.79 -13.85
C ARG A 75 -2.24 -3.10 -14.31
N LYS A 76 -3.23 -3.03 -15.19
CA LYS A 76 -3.78 -4.22 -15.83
C LYS A 76 -2.90 -4.68 -16.98
N ARG A 77 -2.50 -5.95 -16.96
CA ARG A 77 -1.73 -6.60 -18.05
C ARG A 77 -2.30 -7.97 -18.34
N ARG A 78 -2.67 -8.22 -19.60
CA ARG A 78 -3.21 -9.51 -20.09
C ARG A 78 -4.36 -10.04 -19.20
N GLY A 79 -5.24 -9.14 -18.75
CA GLY A 79 -6.37 -9.48 -17.89
C GLY A 79 -6.06 -9.67 -16.40
N ALA A 80 -4.80 -9.54 -15.98
CA ALA A 80 -4.40 -9.62 -14.58
C ALA A 80 -4.00 -8.24 -14.04
N TRP A 81 -4.31 -7.98 -12.77
CA TRP A 81 -3.81 -6.82 -12.05
C TRP A 81 -2.48 -7.15 -11.38
N GLU A 82 -1.48 -6.33 -11.64
CA GLU A 82 -0.14 -6.46 -11.08
C GLU A 82 0.50 -5.09 -10.91
N GLY A 83 1.54 -4.99 -10.09
CA GLY A 83 2.25 -3.74 -9.91
C GLY A 83 3.36 -3.80 -8.88
N GLY A 84 3.78 -2.63 -8.44
CA GLY A 84 4.85 -2.44 -7.49
C GLY A 84 4.33 -1.97 -6.14
N TRP A 85 5.14 -2.18 -5.11
CA TRP A 85 4.96 -1.56 -3.80
C TRP A 85 6.30 -1.06 -3.28
N THR A 86 6.24 -0.03 -2.44
CA THR A 86 7.37 0.42 -1.63
C THR A 86 6.97 0.43 -0.16
N ALA A 87 7.92 0.19 0.73
CA ALA A 87 7.75 0.29 2.18
C ALA A 87 8.87 1.14 2.77
N ARG A 88 8.58 1.88 3.84
CA ARG A 88 9.59 2.46 4.72
C ARG A 88 9.32 2.06 6.16
N ILE A 89 10.38 1.70 6.88
CA ILE A 89 10.36 1.71 8.34
C ILE A 89 10.54 3.16 8.79
N THR A 90 9.78 3.59 9.78
CA THR A 90 9.98 4.90 10.42
C THR A 90 11.42 5.05 10.91
N GLY A 91 12.19 5.96 10.29
CA GLY A 91 13.59 6.19 10.62
C GLY A 91 14.57 5.09 10.16
N GLY A 92 14.13 4.17 9.30
CA GLY A 92 14.91 2.99 8.93
C GLY A 92 14.97 2.70 7.44
N ALA A 93 15.09 1.41 7.12
CA ALA A 93 15.28 0.91 5.76
C ALA A 93 14.06 1.10 4.85
N ARG A 94 14.31 1.13 3.54
CA ARG A 94 13.30 1.13 2.48
C ARG A 94 13.28 -0.23 1.79
N TYR A 95 12.09 -0.74 1.53
CA TYR A 95 11.87 -1.96 0.76
C TYR A 95 11.03 -1.65 -0.47
N SER A 96 11.12 -2.51 -1.47
CA SER A 96 10.25 -2.50 -2.62
C SER A 96 10.09 -3.89 -3.18
N GLY A 97 9.00 -4.06 -3.93
CA GLY A 97 8.68 -5.33 -4.52
C GLY A 97 7.58 -5.21 -5.54
N THR A 98 7.10 -6.37 -5.97
CA THR A 98 5.99 -6.51 -6.89
C THR A 98 4.89 -7.34 -6.27
N TRP A 99 3.70 -7.22 -6.83
CA TRP A 99 2.55 -8.01 -6.47
C TRP A 99 1.73 -8.35 -7.71
N LYS A 100 0.93 -9.41 -7.60
CA LYS A 100 -0.04 -9.83 -8.60
C LYS A 100 -1.30 -10.33 -7.93
N ALA A 101 -2.46 -9.92 -8.44
CA ALA A 101 -3.75 -10.38 -7.94
C ALA A 101 -4.20 -11.67 -8.67
N ALA A 102 -4.74 -12.59 -7.89
CA ALA A 102 -5.31 -13.85 -8.33
C ALA A 102 -6.83 -13.73 -8.47
N VAL A 103 -7.25 -12.86 -9.39
CA VAL A 103 -8.65 -12.55 -9.66
C VAL A 103 -8.92 -12.74 -11.15
N ARG A 104 -10.08 -13.34 -11.46
CA ARG A 104 -10.58 -13.48 -12.82
C ARG A 104 -11.60 -12.38 -13.08
N LEU A 105 -11.17 -11.32 -13.75
CA LEU A 105 -12.04 -10.27 -14.25
C LEU A 105 -11.99 -10.23 -15.78
N PRO A 106 -13.04 -9.73 -16.45
CA PRO A 106 -12.98 -9.38 -17.87
C PRO A 106 -11.75 -8.53 -18.18
N ALA A 107 -11.20 -8.61 -19.40
CA ALA A 107 -9.95 -7.95 -19.75
C ALA A 107 -10.02 -6.41 -19.63
N ASP A 108 -11.19 -5.84 -19.89
CA ASP A 108 -11.54 -4.43 -19.85
C ASP A 108 -12.10 -3.94 -18.51
N ALA A 109 -12.40 -4.84 -17.56
CA ALA A 109 -12.95 -4.46 -16.26
C ALA A 109 -12.05 -3.43 -15.52
N PRO A 110 -12.59 -2.28 -15.09
CA PRO A 110 -11.81 -1.27 -14.39
C PRO A 110 -11.35 -1.78 -13.02
N LEU A 111 -10.37 -1.12 -12.40
CA LEU A 111 -9.91 -1.55 -11.08
C LEU A 111 -11.00 -1.46 -10.01
N LEU A 112 -11.95 -0.54 -10.18
CA LEU A 112 -13.10 -0.41 -9.28
C LEU A 112 -13.80 -1.77 -9.09
N GLU A 113 -13.91 -2.59 -10.14
CA GLU A 113 -14.48 -3.95 -10.08
C GLU A 113 -13.68 -4.92 -9.19
N LEU A 114 -12.35 -4.75 -9.11
CA LEU A 114 -11.52 -5.54 -8.19
C LEU A 114 -11.84 -5.17 -6.75
N PHE A 115 -12.00 -3.89 -6.44
CA PHE A 115 -12.31 -3.43 -5.09
C PHE A 115 -13.76 -3.68 -4.70
N GLU A 116 -14.71 -3.55 -5.63
CA GLU A 116 -16.09 -4.01 -5.42
C GLU A 116 -16.15 -5.52 -5.18
N SER A 117 -15.32 -6.28 -5.89
CA SER A 117 -15.15 -7.70 -5.59
C SER A 117 -14.62 -7.89 -4.17
N ALA A 118 -13.66 -7.07 -3.71
CA ALA A 118 -13.11 -7.10 -2.35
C ALA A 118 -14.12 -6.73 -1.26
N LEU A 119 -15.16 -5.94 -1.57
CA LEU A 119 -16.28 -5.67 -0.65
C LEU A 119 -17.19 -6.89 -0.47
N ARG A 120 -17.30 -7.74 -1.50
CA ARG A 120 -18.16 -8.93 -1.48
C ARG A 120 -17.41 -10.17 -1.00
N LYS A 121 -16.16 -10.35 -1.41
CA LYS A 121 -15.31 -11.50 -1.14
C LYS A 121 -13.84 -11.10 -1.08
N PRO A 122 -13.01 -11.73 -0.23
CA PRO A 122 -11.59 -11.39 -0.14
C PRO A 122 -10.89 -11.63 -1.49
N VAL A 123 -10.10 -10.64 -1.93
CA VAL A 123 -9.24 -10.76 -3.10
C VAL A 123 -7.89 -11.29 -2.65
N ASN A 124 -7.32 -12.25 -3.38
CA ASN A 124 -6.06 -12.88 -3.03
C ASN A 124 -5.00 -12.60 -4.09
N GLY A 125 -3.74 -12.84 -3.76
CA GLY A 125 -2.66 -12.79 -4.72
C GLY A 125 -1.32 -13.18 -4.12
N THR A 126 -0.26 -12.85 -4.85
CA THR A 126 1.13 -13.10 -4.47
C THR A 126 1.95 -11.82 -4.48
N TRP A 127 2.99 -11.77 -3.65
CA TRP A 127 3.96 -10.68 -3.63
C TRP A 127 5.38 -11.23 -3.60
N ALA A 128 6.33 -10.43 -4.07
CA ALA A 128 7.76 -10.68 -3.92
C ALA A 128 8.51 -9.37 -3.69
N ASP A 129 9.66 -9.40 -3.03
CA ASP A 129 10.54 -8.23 -2.84
C ASP A 129 11.94 -8.43 -3.43
N SER A 130 12.72 -7.34 -3.41
CA SER A 130 14.12 -7.36 -3.88
C SER A 130 15.04 -8.25 -3.05
N ALA A 131 14.67 -8.61 -1.82
CA ALA A 131 15.41 -9.52 -0.95
C ALA A 131 15.05 -11.00 -1.15
N ARG A 132 14.36 -11.33 -2.26
CA ARG A 132 13.89 -12.69 -2.61
C ARG A 132 12.91 -13.29 -1.61
N ARG A 133 12.27 -12.46 -0.79
CA ARG A 133 11.11 -12.88 0.00
C ARG A 133 9.89 -12.87 -0.90
N SER A 134 8.97 -13.78 -0.65
CA SER A 134 7.68 -13.84 -1.35
C SER A 134 6.64 -14.48 -0.45
N GLY A 135 5.38 -14.29 -0.82
CA GLY A 135 4.27 -14.85 -0.07
C GLY A 135 2.94 -14.62 -0.77
N ALA A 136 1.89 -15.02 -0.05
CA ALA A 136 0.52 -14.75 -0.44
C ALA A 136 0.01 -13.51 0.29
N TRP A 137 -0.97 -12.84 -0.29
CA TRP A 137 -1.72 -11.78 0.36
C TRP A 137 -3.21 -11.96 0.15
N THR A 138 -3.99 -11.39 1.07
CA THR A 138 -5.44 -11.28 1.02
C THR A 138 -5.84 -9.84 1.33
N LEU A 139 -6.83 -9.33 0.61
CA LEU A 139 -7.32 -7.96 0.67
C LEU A 139 -8.84 -7.96 0.83
N TRP A 140 -9.32 -7.11 1.73
CA TRP A 140 -10.74 -6.86 2.00
C TRP A 140 -11.05 -5.38 1.79
N GLY A 141 -12.19 -5.08 1.17
CA GLY A 141 -12.76 -3.73 1.15
C GLY A 141 -13.50 -3.43 2.45
N GLY A 142 -13.47 -2.17 2.89
CA GLY A 142 -14.19 -1.68 4.07
C GLY A 142 -15.09 -0.49 3.79
#